data_AF-A0A0A6YWA4-F1
#
_entry.id   AF-A0A0A6YWA4-F1
#
_cell.length_a   1.000
_cell.length_b   1.000
_cell.length_c   1.000
_cell.angle_alpha   90.00
_cell.angle_beta   90.00
_cell.angle_gamma   90.00
#
_symmetry.space_group_name_H-M   'P 1'
#
loop_
_entity.id
_entity.type
_entity.pdbx_description
1 polymer ?
#
loop_
_entity_poly.entity_id
_entity_poly.type
_entity_poly.pdbx_seq_one_letter_code
_entity_poly.pdbx_strand_id
1 'polypeptide(L)'
;MAALCLTVNAGNPPLEALLAVEHVKGDVSISVEEGKENLLRVSETVAFTDVNSILRYLARIATTSGLYGTNLMEHTEIDHWLEFSATKLSSCDRLTSAINELNHCLSLRTYLVGNSLTLADLCVWATLKGT
;
A
#
# COMPACT_ATOMS: atom_id res chain seq x y z
N MET A 1 15.03 -17.64 8.96
CA MET A 1 13.81 -17.02 8.40
C MET A 1 14.15 -16.68 6.95
N ALA A 2 13.38 -17.16 5.97
CA ALA A 2 13.67 -16.83 4.57
C ALA A 2 13.50 -15.31 4.40
N ALA A 3 14.48 -14.64 3.80
CA ALA A 3 14.37 -13.23 3.48
C ALA A 3 13.35 -13.06 2.36
N LEU A 4 12.41 -12.13 2.53
CA LEU A 4 11.52 -11.73 1.44
C LEU A 4 12.34 -10.98 0.40
N CYS A 5 12.01 -11.14 -0.87
CA CYS A 5 12.60 -10.34 -1.93
C CYS A 5 11.51 -9.64 -2.72
N LEU A 6 11.55 -8.31 -2.72
CA LEU A 6 10.70 -7.46 -3.55
C LEU A 6 11.51 -6.99 -4.76
N THR A 7 11.21 -7.54 -5.93
CA THR A 7 11.66 -7.00 -7.20
C THR A 7 10.73 -5.86 -7.62
N VAL A 8 11.30 -4.71 -8.00
CA VAL A 8 10.54 -3.53 -8.43
C VAL A 8 10.87 -3.12 -9.86
N ASN A 9 9.87 -2.65 -10.60
CA ASN A 9 10.08 -2.07 -11.92
C ASN A 9 10.83 -0.73 -11.80
N ALA A 10 12.10 -0.69 -12.16
CA ALA A 10 12.92 0.53 -12.06
C ALA A 10 12.43 1.67 -12.99
N GLY A 11 11.72 1.34 -14.08
CA GLY A 11 11.16 2.32 -15.02
C GLY A 11 9.86 2.96 -14.54
N ASN A 12 9.12 2.29 -13.65
CA ASN A 12 7.95 2.84 -12.98
C ASN A 12 7.87 2.29 -11.54
N PRO A 13 8.65 2.86 -10.60
CA PRO A 13 8.76 2.31 -9.25
C PRO A 13 7.43 2.34 -8.50
N PRO A 14 6.98 1.23 -7.88
CA PRO A 14 5.76 1.18 -7.08
C PRO A 14 5.99 1.88 -5.73
N LEU A 15 5.72 3.19 -5.68
CA LEU A 15 6.03 4.03 -4.52
C LEU A 15 5.32 3.54 -3.25
N GLU A 16 4.07 3.11 -3.36
CA GLU A 16 3.28 2.54 -2.27
C GLU A 16 3.96 1.29 -1.68
N ALA A 17 4.48 0.40 -2.52
CA ALA A 17 5.15 -0.82 -2.06
C ALA A 17 6.50 -0.49 -1.40
N LEU A 18 7.26 0.44 -1.99
CA LEU A 18 8.53 0.90 -1.42
C LEU A 18 8.34 1.59 -0.07
N LEU A 19 7.31 2.42 0.07
CA LEU A 19 6.94 3.04 1.34
C LEU A 19 6.52 2.00 2.37
N ALA A 20 5.72 1.00 1.98
CA ALA A 20 5.34 -0.08 2.89
C ALA A 20 6.57 -0.85 3.37
N VAL A 21 7.50 -1.21 2.48
CA VAL A 21 8.78 -1.85 2.82
C VAL A 21 9.57 -1.02 3.82
N GLU A 22 9.69 0.28 3.59
CA GLU A 22 10.43 1.19 4.48
C GLU A 22 9.87 1.21 5.91
N HIS A 23 8.55 1.06 6.06
CA HIS A 23 7.88 1.02 7.37
C HIS A 23 7.96 -0.35 8.05
N VAL A 24 8.12 -1.45 7.30
CA VAL A 24 8.15 -2.81 7.85
C VAL A 24 9.55 -3.42 7.96
N LYS A 25 10.58 -2.79 7.39
CA LYS A 25 11.96 -3.34 7.39
C LYS A 25 12.57 -3.56 8.78
N GLY A 26 12.02 -2.90 9.82
CA GLY A 26 12.42 -3.13 11.21
C GLY A 26 11.85 -4.44 11.78
N ASP A 27 10.71 -4.88 11.26
CA ASP A 27 9.96 -6.04 11.75
C ASP A 27 10.23 -7.29 10.90
N VAL A 28 10.55 -7.10 9.63
CA VAL A 28 10.68 -8.16 8.62
C VAL A 28 11.95 -7.96 7.79
N SER A 29 12.71 -9.04 7.63
CA SER A 29 13.87 -9.06 6.73
C SER A 29 13.41 -9.12 5.26
N ILE A 30 13.57 -8.00 4.55
CA ILE A 30 13.18 -7.83 3.15
C ILE A 30 14.32 -7.18 2.35
N SER A 31 14.67 -7.78 1.22
CA SER A 31 15.54 -7.17 0.21
C SER A 31 14.72 -6.55 -0.92
N VAL A 32 15.22 -5.45 -1.48
CA VAL A 32 14.63 -4.81 -2.66
C VAL A 32 15.63 -4.92 -3.81
N GLU A 33 15.16 -5.46 -4.93
CA GLU A 33 15.96 -5.67 -6.14
C GLU A 33 15.34 -4.90 -7.32
N GLU A 34 16.19 -4.36 -8.19
CA GLU A 34 15.73 -3.75 -9.43
C GLU A 34 15.37 -4.82 -10.47
N GLY A 35 14.25 -4.62 -11.16
CA GLY A 35 13.81 -5.50 -12.23
C GLY A 35 12.90 -4.78 -13.23
N LYS A 36 12.18 -5.58 -14.02
CA LYS A 36 11.27 -5.10 -15.08
C LYS A 36 9.81 -5.07 -14.66
N GLU A 37 9.48 -5.72 -13.55
CA GLU A 37 8.12 -5.89 -13.04
C GLU A 37 8.13 -5.85 -11.52
N ASN A 38 6.94 -5.70 -10.94
CA ASN A 38 6.74 -5.70 -9.49
C ASN A 38 6.40 -7.13 -9.05
N LEU A 39 7.25 -7.70 -8.20
CA LEU A 39 7.10 -9.08 -7.71
C LEU A 39 7.61 -9.18 -6.28
N LEU A 40 6.74 -9.58 -5.35
CA LEU A 40 7.16 -10.02 -4.02
C LEU A 40 7.28 -11.54 -4.00
N ARG A 41 8.50 -12.04 -3.84
CA ARG A 41 8.77 -13.46 -3.59
C ARG A 41 8.70 -13.74 -2.10
N VAL A 42 7.74 -14.59 -1.73
CA VAL A 42 7.49 -14.99 -0.33
C VAL A 42 8.18 -16.32 -0.02
N SER A 43 8.17 -17.24 -0.98
CA SER A 43 8.84 -18.54 -0.89
C SER A 43 9.26 -19.00 -2.29
N GLU A 44 9.77 -20.22 -2.41
CA GLU A 44 10.12 -20.82 -3.71
C GLU A 44 8.91 -20.92 -4.65
N THR A 45 7.71 -21.12 -4.10
CA THR A 45 6.48 -21.39 -4.87
C THR A 45 5.44 -20.28 -4.80
N VAL A 46 5.57 -19.35 -3.87
CA VAL A 46 4.57 -18.27 -3.66
C VAL A 46 5.18 -16.92 -3.97
N ALA A 47 4.53 -16.19 -4.88
CA ALA A 47 4.84 -14.82 -5.21
C ALA A 47 3.58 -14.00 -5.48
N PHE A 48 3.66 -12.69 -5.24
CA PHE A 48 2.59 -11.73 -5.54
C PHE A 48 3.10 -10.72 -6.58
N THR A 49 2.30 -10.49 -7.61
CA THR A 49 2.59 -9.51 -8.68
C THR A 49 1.66 -8.29 -8.61
N ASP A 50 0.46 -8.46 -8.06
CA ASP A 50 -0.47 -7.37 -7.83
C ASP A 50 -0.01 -6.51 -6.63
N VAL A 51 0.05 -5.18 -6.83
CA VAL A 51 0.58 -4.26 -5.82
C VAL A 51 -0.25 -4.27 -4.54
N ASN A 52 -1.59 -4.30 -4.65
CA ASN A 52 -2.44 -4.34 -3.47
C ASN A 52 -2.26 -5.65 -2.67
N SER A 53 -2.00 -6.76 -3.37
CA SER A 53 -1.66 -8.04 -2.74
C SER A 53 -0.31 -8.00 -2.02
N ILE A 54 0.69 -7.35 -2.63
CA ILE A 54 2.01 -7.09 -2.00
C ILE A 54 1.83 -6.26 -0.72
N LEU A 55 1.10 -5.14 -0.78
CA LEU A 55 0.83 -4.28 0.37
C LEU A 55 0.13 -5.02 1.51
N ARG A 56 -0.96 -5.74 1.20
CA ARG A 56 -1.69 -6.55 2.19
C ARG A 56 -0.79 -7.59 2.84
N TYR A 57 0.05 -8.26 2.05
CA TYR A 57 0.95 -9.27 2.59
C TYR A 57 1.95 -8.65 3.56
N LEU A 58 2.64 -7.58 3.15
CA LEU A 58 3.62 -6.86 3.98
C LEU A 58 3.02 -6.40 5.31
N ALA A 59 1.84 -5.78 5.29
CA ALA A 59 1.19 -5.31 6.50
C ALA A 59 0.72 -6.45 7.44
N ARG A 60 0.32 -7.61 6.88
CA ARG A 60 -0.13 -8.77 7.67
C ARG A 60 1.01 -9.52 8.35
N ILE A 61 2.20 -9.53 7.75
CA ILE A 61 3.36 -10.19 8.37
C ILE A 61 4.07 -9.27 9.38
N ALA A 62 4.03 -7.95 9.18
CA ALA A 62 4.63 -6.95 10.05
C ALA A 62 3.60 -6.37 11.02
N THR A 63 3.03 -7.22 11.87
CA THR A 63 1.89 -6.85 12.73
C THR A 63 2.20 -5.71 13.71
N THR A 64 3.46 -5.54 14.10
CA THR A 64 3.94 -4.46 14.97
C THR A 64 3.92 -3.08 14.31
N SER A 65 3.98 -3.02 12.98
CA SER A 65 3.89 -1.75 12.22
C SER A 65 2.48 -1.13 12.23
N GLY A 66 1.44 -1.92 12.53
CA GLY A 66 0.05 -1.44 12.57
C GLY A 66 -0.53 -0.99 11.23
N LEU A 67 0.15 -1.22 10.10
CA LEU A 67 -0.25 -0.71 8.78
C LEU A 67 -1.61 -1.22 8.29
N TYR A 68 -2.09 -2.34 8.84
CA TYR A 68 -3.41 -2.89 8.51
C TYR A 68 -4.48 -2.54 9.53
N GLY A 69 -4.28 -1.60 10.45
CA GLY A 69 -5.27 -1.23 11.45
C GLY A 69 -5.46 -2.27 12.57
N THR A 70 -6.26 -1.90 13.57
CA THR A 70 -6.36 -2.61 14.86
C THR A 70 -7.63 -3.44 15.02
N ASN A 71 -8.65 -3.18 14.21
CA ASN A 71 -9.96 -3.82 14.32
C ASN A 71 -10.58 -4.06 12.93
N LEU A 72 -11.63 -4.89 12.88
CA LEU A 72 -12.25 -5.31 11.63
C LEU A 72 -12.84 -4.16 10.81
N MET A 73 -13.31 -3.10 11.48
CA MET A 73 -13.81 -1.91 10.79
C MET A 73 -12.68 -1.18 10.08
N GLU A 74 -11.56 -0.93 10.78
CA GLU A 74 -10.36 -0.33 10.18
C GLU A 74 -9.79 -1.18 9.05
N HIS A 75 -9.79 -2.52 9.18
CA HIS A 75 -9.37 -3.44 8.11
C HIS A 75 -10.19 -3.21 6.85
N THR A 76 -11.51 -3.03 7.02
CA THR A 76 -12.45 -2.80 5.92
C THR A 76 -12.29 -1.41 5.32
N GLU A 77 -12.09 -0.37 6.13
CA GLU A 77 -11.79 0.98 5.64
C GLU A 77 -10.47 1.00 4.84
N ILE A 78 -9.44 0.27 5.29
CA ILE A 78 -8.16 0.17 4.57
C ILE A 78 -8.36 -0.54 3.22
N ASP A 79 -9.11 -1.63 3.20
CA ASP A 79 -9.41 -2.35 1.95
C ASP A 79 -10.21 -1.47 0.97
N HIS A 80 -11.13 -0.65 1.47
CA HIS A 80 -11.83 0.35 0.67
C HIS A 80 -10.87 1.36 0.04
N TRP A 81 -9.92 1.91 0.81
CA TRP A 81 -8.96 2.90 0.27
C TRP A 81 -7.98 2.29 -0.74
N LEU A 82 -7.57 1.03 -0.57
CA LEU A 82 -6.77 0.29 -1.55
C LEU A 82 -7.49 0.14 -2.91
N GLU A 83 -8.81 -0.11 -2.87
CA GLU A 83 -9.64 -0.16 -4.08
C GLU A 83 -9.88 1.23 -4.66
N PHE A 84 -10.15 2.22 -3.81
CA PHE A 84 -10.37 3.61 -4.20
C PHE A 84 -9.16 4.17 -4.97
N SER A 85 -7.95 3.94 -4.47
CA SER A 85 -6.71 4.40 -5.11
C SER A 85 -6.49 3.68 -6.45
N ALA A 86 -6.69 2.36 -6.50
CA ALA A 86 -6.47 1.57 -7.70
C ALA A 86 -7.49 1.85 -8.82
N THR A 87 -8.69 2.34 -8.49
CA THR A 87 -9.80 2.49 -9.46
C THR A 87 -10.22 3.94 -9.70
N LYS A 88 -10.71 4.62 -8.67
CA LYS A 88 -11.37 5.92 -8.81
C LYS A 88 -10.35 7.05 -8.93
N LEU A 89 -9.28 6.96 -8.15
CA LEU A 89 -8.23 7.98 -8.09
C LEU A 89 -7.28 7.90 -9.29
N SER A 90 -7.02 6.70 -9.82
CA SER A 90 -6.20 6.45 -11.00
C SER A 90 -6.88 6.83 -12.32
N SER A 91 -8.18 7.14 -12.31
CA SER A 91 -8.98 7.46 -13.50
C SER A 91 -9.14 8.97 -13.70
N CYS A 92 -8.63 9.49 -14.83
CA CYS A 92 -8.74 10.92 -15.17
C CYS A 92 -10.19 11.43 -15.19
N ASP A 93 -11.13 10.64 -15.72
CA ASP A 93 -12.55 11.04 -15.85
C ASP A 93 -13.23 11.23 -14.49
N ARG A 94 -12.72 10.55 -13.46
CA ARG A 94 -13.30 10.54 -12.11
C ARG A 94 -12.48 11.35 -11.12
N LEU A 95 -11.32 11.86 -11.51
CA LEU A 95 -10.35 12.49 -10.63
C LEU A 95 -10.97 13.61 -9.78
N THR A 96 -11.66 14.58 -10.39
CA THR A 96 -12.30 15.68 -9.64
C THR A 96 -13.27 15.16 -8.57
N SER A 97 -14.07 14.14 -8.91
CA SER A 97 -15.00 13.53 -7.95
C SER A 97 -14.27 12.76 -6.85
N ALA A 98 -13.17 12.09 -7.19
CA ALA A 98 -12.33 11.35 -6.25
C ALA A 98 -11.66 12.30 -5.25
N ILE A 99 -11.08 13.39 -5.74
CA ILE A 99 -10.43 14.40 -4.90
C ILE A 99 -11.41 15.07 -3.95
N ASN A 100 -12.63 15.38 -4.41
CA ASN A 100 -13.66 15.97 -3.55
C ASN A 100 -14.11 15.00 -2.44
N GLU A 101 -14.28 13.72 -2.76
CA GLU A 101 -14.59 12.68 -1.78
C GLU A 101 -13.45 12.52 -0.77
N LEU A 102 -12.21 12.42 -1.24
CA LEU A 102 -11.02 12.33 -0.40
C LEU A 102 -10.91 13.54 0.53
N ASN A 103 -11.09 14.76 0.01
CA ASN A 103 -11.06 15.99 0.79
C ASN A 103 -12.17 16.02 1.86
N HIS A 104 -13.36 15.52 1.52
CA HIS A 104 -14.45 15.40 2.49
C HIS A 104 -14.10 14.41 3.61
N CYS A 105 -13.58 13.23 3.27
CA CYS A 105 -13.14 12.23 4.25
C CYS A 105 -12.05 12.77 5.18
N LEU A 106 -11.09 13.53 4.64
CA LEU A 106 -10.00 14.12 5.40
C LEU A 106 -10.40 15.36 6.22
N SER A 107 -11.59 15.92 6.03
CA SER A 107 -12.02 17.16 6.71
C SER A 107 -12.02 17.08 8.24
N LEU A 108 -12.20 15.86 8.79
CA LEU A 108 -12.21 15.58 10.23
C LEU A 108 -11.19 14.51 10.64
N ARG A 109 -10.25 14.18 9.76
CA ARG A 109 -9.31 13.07 9.96
C ARG A 109 -7.87 13.52 9.71
N THR A 110 -6.95 13.04 10.55
CA THR A 110 -5.51 13.26 10.36
C THR A 110 -4.88 12.19 9.46
N TYR A 111 -5.33 10.93 9.61
CA TYR A 111 -5.00 9.78 8.75
C TYR A 111 -6.30 9.21 8.18
N LEU A 112 -6.24 8.54 7.03
CA LEU A 112 -7.44 8.04 6.36
C LEU A 112 -8.21 7.02 7.21
N VAL A 113 -7.51 6.21 7.98
CA VAL A 113 -8.09 5.18 8.85
C VAL A 113 -7.46 5.24 10.24
N GLY A 114 -8.31 5.14 11.28
CA GLY A 114 -7.87 5.24 12.66
C GLY A 114 -7.23 6.59 12.97
N ASN A 115 -6.13 6.57 13.75
CA ASN A 115 -5.37 7.76 14.17
C ASN A 115 -3.85 7.59 13.97
N SER A 116 -3.45 6.75 13.02
CA SER A 116 -2.05 6.43 12.73
C SER A 116 -1.88 6.12 11.25
N LEU A 117 -0.63 6.07 10.79
CA LEU A 117 -0.32 5.71 9.41
C LEU A 117 -0.78 4.28 9.09
N THR A 118 -1.47 4.11 7.96
CA THR A 118 -1.95 2.82 7.45
C THR A 118 -1.66 2.66 5.96
N LEU A 119 -1.90 1.47 5.41
CA LEU A 119 -1.82 1.25 3.97
C LEU A 119 -2.72 2.19 3.16
N ALA A 120 -3.85 2.63 3.72
CA ALA A 120 -4.75 3.58 3.07
C ALA A 120 -4.01 4.88 2.71
N ASP A 121 -3.24 5.41 3.66
CA ASP A 121 -2.47 6.64 3.48
C ASP A 121 -1.37 6.45 2.42
N LEU A 122 -0.67 5.31 2.47
CA LEU A 122 0.42 4.99 1.54
C LEU A 122 -0.09 4.87 0.09
N CYS A 123 -1.17 4.11 -0.14
CA CYS A 123 -1.67 3.85 -1.48
C CYS A 123 -2.32 5.07 -2.11
N VAL A 124 -3.10 5.84 -1.33
CA VAL A 124 -3.73 7.07 -1.81
C VAL A 124 -2.67 8.12 -2.12
N TRP A 125 -1.70 8.33 -1.22
CA TRP A 125 -0.63 9.30 -1.44
C TRP A 125 0.24 8.94 -2.66
N ALA A 126 0.64 7.67 -2.79
CA ALA A 126 1.46 7.23 -3.91
C ALA A 126 0.74 7.42 -5.25
N THR A 127 -0.57 7.12 -5.27
CA THR A 127 -1.41 7.34 -6.46
C THR A 127 -1.50 8.83 -6.80
N LEU A 128 -1.74 9.70 -5.81
CA LEU A 128 -1.76 11.16 -6.01
C LEU A 128 -0.43 11.74 -6.49
N LYS A 129 0.69 11.16 -6.07
CA LYS A 129 2.02 11.60 -6.52
C LYS A 129 2.36 11.08 -7.92
N GLY A 130 1.83 9.90 -8.27
CA GLY A 130 2.06 9.23 -9.55
C GLY A 130 1.23 9.78 -10.71
N THR A 131 0.25 10.65 -10.44
CA THR A 131 -0.45 11.47 -11.44
C THR A 131 0.35 12.70 -11.82
#